data_AF-A0A5D3FUP6-F1
#
_entry.id   AF-A0A5D3FUP6-F1
#
_cell.length_a   1.000
_cell.length_b   1.000
_cell.length_c   1.000
_cell.angle_alpha   90.00
_cell.angle_beta   90.00
_cell.angle_gamma   90.00
#
_symmetry.space_group_name_H-M   'P 1'
#
loop_
_entity.id
_entity.type
_entity.pdbx_description
1 polymer ?
#
loop_
_entity_poly.entity_id
_entity_poly.type
_entity_poly.pdbx_seq_one_letter_code
_entity_poly.pdbx_strand_id
1 'polypeptide(L)'
;MRIDQAYQPMTLVDLALHLAGSRDDETRWRLIAEFLEEFKHEPPIERLRLLAEEPATTGDQHWDVFLAALAEHLASRDGRGAASWAESRHLYRFWFPFNTRAARVDAIVHAPAAFRRRGVFIAPQELEVA
;
A
#
# COMPACT_ATOMS: atom_id res chain seq x y z
N MET A 1 20.43 22.15 -23.07
CA MET A 1 20.53 21.85 -21.63
C MET A 1 19.21 21.23 -21.20
N ARG A 2 19.09 19.90 -21.31
CA ARG A 2 17.93 19.15 -20.82
C ARG A 2 18.15 18.98 -19.34
N ILE A 3 17.20 19.42 -18.52
CA ILE A 3 17.22 19.11 -17.10
C ILE A 3 17.02 17.59 -17.02
N ASP A 4 18.06 16.87 -16.62
CA ASP A 4 17.91 15.51 -16.11
C ASP A 4 17.04 15.66 -14.87
N GLN A 5 15.73 15.45 -15.01
CA GLN A 5 14.88 15.16 -13.87
C GLN A 5 15.46 13.89 -13.27
N ALA A 6 16.28 14.04 -12.23
CA ALA A 6 16.77 12.91 -11.46
C ALA A 6 15.56 12.10 -11.05
N TYR A 7 15.52 10.83 -11.46
CA TYR A 7 14.47 9.91 -11.09
C TYR A 7 14.28 9.97 -9.56
N GLN A 8 13.06 10.23 -9.12
CA GLN A 8 12.67 10.22 -7.72
C GLN A 8 11.58 9.16 -7.60
N PRO A 9 11.86 8.01 -6.94
CA PRO A 9 10.85 6.98 -6.72
C PRO A 9 9.70 7.55 -5.90
N MET A 10 8.48 7.13 -6.24
CA MET A 10 7.28 7.58 -5.55
C MET A 10 7.32 7.19 -4.07
N THR A 11 7.02 8.14 -3.17
CA THR A 11 6.85 7.85 -1.74
C THR A 11 5.42 7.41 -1.44
N LEU A 12 5.20 6.85 -0.24
CA LEU A 12 3.84 6.53 0.21
C LEU A 12 2.98 7.79 0.39
N VAL A 13 3.60 8.93 0.69
CA VAL A 13 2.95 10.25 0.74
C VAL A 13 2.45 10.65 -0.64
N ASP A 14 3.29 10.50 -1.66
CA ASP A 14 2.92 10.79 -3.05
C ASP A 14 1.80 9.84 -3.52
N LEU A 15 1.90 8.55 -3.21
CA LEU A 15 0.84 7.59 -3.51
C LEU A 15 -0.49 8.01 -2.89
N ALA A 16 -0.51 8.36 -1.60
CA ALA A 16 -1.73 8.79 -0.92
C ALA A 16 -2.35 10.04 -1.58
N LEU A 17 -1.52 11.01 -1.98
CA LEU A 17 -1.99 12.20 -2.69
C LEU A 17 -2.65 11.85 -4.02
N HIS A 18 -2.05 10.94 -4.80
CA HIS A 18 -2.63 10.49 -6.07
C HIS A 18 -3.93 9.67 -5.87
N LEU A 19 -4.00 8.84 -4.83
CA LEU A 19 -5.21 8.09 -4.48
C LEU A 19 -6.37 9.02 -4.11
N ALA A 20 -6.08 10.11 -3.38
CA ALA A 20 -7.06 11.13 -3.01
C ALA A 20 -7.64 11.87 -4.23
N GLY A 21 -6.79 12.13 -5.24
CA GLY A 21 -7.19 12.77 -6.48
C GLY A 21 -7.93 11.85 -7.47
N SER A 22 -7.83 10.53 -7.27
CA SER A 22 -8.43 9.52 -8.16
C SER A 22 -9.91 9.29 -7.86
N ARG A 23 -10.72 9.17 -8.91
CA ARG A 23 -12.19 9.06 -8.78
C ARG A 23 -12.72 7.63 -8.83
N ASP A 24 -11.92 6.68 -9.30
CA ASP A 24 -12.28 5.29 -9.50
C ASP A 24 -11.20 4.34 -8.97
N ASP A 25 -11.62 3.14 -8.60
CA ASP A 25 -10.73 2.15 -7.99
C ASP A 25 -9.76 1.53 -9.01
N GLU A 26 -10.10 1.48 -10.29
CA GLU A 26 -9.20 0.97 -11.35
C GLU A 26 -7.92 1.81 -11.41
N THR A 27 -8.07 3.14 -11.43
CA THR A 27 -6.95 4.08 -11.40
C THR A 27 -6.13 3.94 -10.11
N ARG A 28 -6.80 3.77 -8.96
CA ARG A 28 -6.12 3.56 -7.67
C ARG A 28 -5.29 2.28 -7.66
N TRP A 29 -5.82 1.18 -8.19
CA TRP A 29 -5.08 -0.08 -8.32
C TRP A 29 -3.89 0.04 -9.24
N ARG A 30 -4.02 0.78 -10.34
CA ARG A 30 -2.88 1.05 -11.23
C ARG A 30 -1.78 1.83 -10.52
N LEU A 31 -2.13 2.87 -9.77
CA LEU A 31 -1.16 3.65 -8.99
C LEU A 31 -0.44 2.80 -7.92
N ILE A 32 -1.17 1.90 -7.25
CA ILE A 32 -0.57 0.95 -6.30
C ILE A 32 0.40 0.01 -7.02
N ALA A 33 0.02 -0.48 -8.19
CA ALA A 33 0.89 -1.36 -8.98
C ALA A 33 2.16 -0.64 -9.43
N GLU A 34 2.05 0.59 -9.92
CA GLU A 34 3.20 1.46 -10.27
C GLU A 34 4.12 1.69 -9.07
N PHE A 35 3.56 2.03 -7.90
CA PHE A 35 4.35 2.21 -6.68
C PHE A 35 5.09 0.93 -6.26
N LEU A 36 4.43 -0.23 -6.27
CA LEU A 36 5.04 -1.51 -5.93
C LEU A 36 6.15 -1.90 -6.92
N GLU A 37 5.96 -1.59 -8.20
CA GLU A 37 6.94 -1.79 -9.26
C GLU A 37 8.18 -0.93 -9.07
N GLU A 38 8.04 0.34 -8.71
CA GLU A 38 9.18 1.20 -8.40
C GLU A 38 9.88 0.74 -7.11
N PHE A 39 9.10 0.49 -6.05
CA PHE A 39 9.58 0.08 -4.74
C PHE A 39 10.45 -1.19 -4.80
N LYS A 40 10.08 -2.17 -5.63
CA LYS A 40 10.84 -3.42 -5.76
C LYS A 40 12.25 -3.22 -6.35
N HIS A 41 12.50 -2.13 -7.06
CA HIS A 41 13.82 -1.84 -7.63
C HIS A 41 14.73 -1.03 -6.69
N GLU A 42 14.18 -0.43 -5.64
CA GLU A 42 14.95 0.37 -4.69
C GLU A 42 15.75 -0.48 -3.69
N PRO A 43 16.92 0.00 -3.24
CA PRO A 43 17.68 -0.68 -2.18
C PRO A 43 16.94 -0.60 -0.83
N PRO A 44 17.17 -1.55 0.11
CA PRO A 44 16.42 -1.63 1.36
C PRO A 44 16.39 -0.36 2.21
N ILE A 45 17.47 0.43 2.22
CA ILE A 45 17.51 1.70 2.96
C ILE A 45 16.57 2.74 2.33
N GLU A 46 16.56 2.83 1.00
CA GLU A 46 15.68 3.76 0.29
C GLU A 46 14.22 3.34 0.41
N ARG A 47 13.91 2.05 0.29
CA ARG A 47 12.57 1.50 0.52
C ARG A 47 11.97 1.97 1.85
N LEU A 48 12.73 1.88 2.94
CA LEU A 48 12.24 2.35 4.24
C LEU A 48 12.02 3.87 4.27
N ARG A 49 12.84 4.65 3.53
CA ARG A 49 12.65 6.10 3.39
C ARG A 49 11.33 6.41 2.67
N LEU A 50 10.95 5.64 1.65
CA LEU A 50 9.68 5.82 0.92
C LEU A 50 8.44 5.59 1.79
N LEU A 51 8.59 4.86 2.90
CA LEU A 51 7.50 4.49 3.81
C LEU A 51 7.51 5.29 5.13
N ALA A 52 8.54 6.11 5.36
CA ALA A 52 8.81 6.68 6.67
C ALA A 52 7.82 7.77 7.08
N GLU A 53 7.46 8.64 6.15
CA GLU A 53 6.60 9.79 6.41
C GLU A 53 5.11 9.39 6.44
N GLU A 54 4.36 9.97 7.38
CA GLU A 54 2.92 9.73 7.48
C GLU A 54 2.19 10.41 6.32
N PRO A 55 1.46 9.67 5.47
CA PRO A 55 0.64 10.27 4.44
C PRO A 55 -0.57 10.99 5.03
N ALA A 56 -0.94 12.11 4.39
CA ALA A 56 -2.25 12.74 4.60
C ALA A 56 -3.38 11.75 4.26
N THR A 57 -4.56 11.96 4.84
CA THR A 57 -5.75 11.15 4.53
C THR A 57 -6.12 11.28 3.05
N THR A 58 -6.48 10.16 2.45
CA THR A 58 -7.05 10.07 1.10
C THR A 58 -8.49 10.57 1.04
N GLY A 59 -9.13 10.80 2.20
CA GLY A 59 -10.56 11.06 2.34
C GLY A 59 -11.42 9.78 2.39
N ASP A 60 -10.83 8.60 2.21
CA ASP A 60 -11.48 7.31 2.35
C ASP A 60 -10.72 6.42 3.35
N GLN A 61 -11.40 6.05 4.43
CA GLN A 61 -10.82 5.26 5.50
C GLN A 61 -10.29 3.90 5.01
N HIS A 62 -10.92 3.29 4.00
CA HIS A 62 -10.46 2.00 3.47
C HIS A 62 -9.05 2.11 2.90
N TRP A 63 -8.80 3.15 2.11
CA TRP A 63 -7.49 3.42 1.50
C TRP A 63 -6.47 3.90 2.54
N ASP A 64 -6.87 4.69 3.52
CA ASP A 64 -5.97 5.12 4.60
C ASP A 64 -5.47 3.93 5.44
N VAL A 65 -6.33 2.95 5.69
CA VAL A 65 -5.96 1.71 6.39
C VAL A 65 -5.17 0.78 5.46
N PHE A 66 -5.50 0.73 4.17
CA PHE A 66 -4.71 0.01 3.17
C PHE A 66 -3.26 0.47 3.15
N LEU A 67 -3.03 1.79 3.08
CA LEU A 67 -1.68 2.36 3.04
C LEU A 67 -0.90 2.04 4.31
N ALA A 68 -1.54 2.07 5.48
CA ALA A 68 -0.91 1.65 6.73
C ALA A 68 -0.54 0.16 6.74
N ALA A 69 -1.42 -0.70 6.24
CA ALA A 69 -1.14 -2.13 6.09
C ALA A 69 -0.02 -2.40 5.08
N LEU A 70 -0.02 -1.67 3.96
CA LEU A 70 0.97 -1.76 2.90
C LEU A 70 2.37 -1.35 3.40
N ALA A 71 2.46 -0.21 4.08
CA ALA A 71 3.72 0.29 4.64
C ALA A 71 4.38 -0.75 5.54
N GLU A 72 3.60 -1.36 6.43
CA GLU A 72 4.13 -2.40 7.27
C GLU A 72 4.47 -3.68 6.53
N HIS A 73 3.58 -4.14 5.63
CA HIS A 73 3.82 -5.35 4.84
C HIS A 73 5.15 -5.24 4.11
N LEU A 74 5.41 -4.10 3.47
CA LEU A 74 6.66 -3.83 2.75
C LEU A 74 7.86 -3.70 3.70
N ALA A 75 7.74 -2.95 4.80
CA ALA A 75 8.82 -2.84 5.79
C ALA A 75 9.22 -4.21 6.39
N SER A 76 8.24 -5.10 6.57
CA SER A 76 8.48 -6.45 7.10
C SER A 76 9.31 -7.32 6.17
N ARG A 77 9.24 -7.12 4.84
CA ARG A 77 10.07 -7.83 3.86
C ARG A 77 11.55 -7.51 4.03
N ASP A 78 11.87 -6.30 4.48
CA ASP A 78 13.23 -5.86 4.80
C ASP A 78 13.60 -6.07 6.29
N GLY A 79 12.83 -6.86 7.03
CA GLY A 79 13.08 -7.20 8.43
C GLY A 79 12.80 -6.07 9.42
N ARG A 80 11.98 -5.08 9.04
CA ARG A 80 11.63 -3.92 9.88
C ARG A 80 10.15 -3.96 10.30
N GLY A 81 9.87 -3.33 11.44
CA GLY A 81 8.50 -3.13 11.91
C GLY A 81 7.78 -2.01 11.15
N ALA A 82 6.47 -1.90 11.38
CA ALA A 82 5.67 -0.77 10.90
C ALA A 82 6.24 0.56 11.41
N ALA A 83 6.06 1.62 10.63
CA ALA A 83 6.21 2.97 11.15
C ALA A 83 5.11 3.25 12.19
N SER A 84 5.43 4.03 13.22
CA SER A 84 4.54 4.32 14.35
C SER A 84 3.20 4.94 13.92
N TRP A 85 3.19 5.76 12.88
CA TRP A 85 1.98 6.35 12.31
C TRP A 85 0.99 5.30 11.76
N ALA A 86 1.48 4.13 11.34
CA ALA A 86 0.67 3.08 10.74
C ALA A 86 -0.03 2.16 11.77
N GLU A 87 0.35 2.23 13.05
CA GLU A 87 -0.12 1.30 14.08
C GLU A 87 -1.59 1.50 14.46
N SER A 88 -2.07 2.75 14.48
CA SER A 88 -3.39 3.10 14.99
C SER A 88 -4.53 2.84 14.00
N ARG A 89 -4.23 2.71 12.71
CA ARG A 89 -5.23 2.64 11.63
C ARG A 89 -5.77 1.22 11.45
N HIS A 90 -7.07 1.04 11.66
CA HIS A 90 -7.79 -0.23 11.49
C HIS A 90 -9.24 -0.01 11.07
N LEU A 91 -9.85 -1.00 10.43
CA LEU A 91 -11.27 -1.00 10.07
C LEU A 91 -12.10 -1.78 11.08
N TYR A 92 -13.28 -1.25 11.41
CA TYR A 92 -14.28 -1.96 12.22
C TYR A 92 -15.07 -2.99 11.41
N ARG A 93 -15.21 -2.77 10.10
CA ARG A 93 -15.86 -3.71 9.17
C ARG A 93 -14.83 -4.22 8.20
N PHE A 94 -14.84 -5.53 7.96
CA PHE A 94 -13.93 -6.13 7.00
C PHE A 94 -14.14 -5.58 5.60
N TRP A 95 -13.05 -5.21 4.97
CA TRP A 95 -13.04 -4.73 3.61
C TRP A 95 -12.33 -5.72 2.70
N PHE A 96 -12.99 -6.06 1.61
CA PHE A 96 -12.52 -6.94 0.55
C PHE A 96 -12.45 -6.09 -0.72
N PRO A 97 -11.26 -5.59 -1.10
CA PRO A 97 -11.18 -4.72 -2.27
C PRO A 97 -11.57 -5.42 -3.57
N PHE A 98 -11.41 -6.75 -3.62
CA PHE A 98 -11.91 -7.61 -4.70
C PHE A 98 -13.05 -8.49 -4.18
N ASN A 99 -14.27 -8.28 -4.72
CA ASN A 99 -15.49 -8.82 -4.13
C ASN A 99 -16.10 -10.03 -4.87
N THR A 100 -15.31 -10.76 -5.66
CA THR A 100 -15.77 -12.06 -6.20
C THR A 100 -15.73 -13.11 -5.09
N ARG A 101 -16.58 -14.14 -5.18
CA ARG A 101 -16.61 -15.23 -4.19
C ARG A 101 -15.24 -15.90 -4.04
N ALA A 102 -14.56 -16.16 -5.16
CA ALA A 102 -13.23 -16.78 -5.16
C ALA A 102 -12.20 -15.86 -4.48
N ALA A 103 -12.14 -14.59 -4.86
CA ALA A 103 -11.20 -13.63 -4.28
C ALA A 103 -11.41 -13.45 -2.76
N ARG A 104 -12.66 -13.45 -2.29
CA ARG A 104 -12.95 -13.37 -0.85
C ARG A 104 -12.45 -14.58 -0.07
N VAL A 105 -12.66 -15.79 -0.60
CA VAL A 105 -12.18 -17.02 0.05
C VAL A 105 -10.66 -16.99 0.12
N ASP A 106 -10.02 -16.67 -1.00
CA ASP A 106 -8.57 -16.60 -1.11
C ASP A 106 -7.97 -15.58 -0.13
N ALA A 107 -8.53 -14.36 -0.10
CA ALA A 107 -8.09 -13.31 0.82
C ALA A 107 -8.28 -13.69 2.31
N ILE A 108 -9.35 -14.39 2.68
CA ILE A 108 -9.54 -14.86 4.06
C ILE A 108 -8.37 -15.78 4.47
N VAL A 109 -8.02 -16.73 3.61
CA VAL A 109 -7.01 -17.74 3.90
C VAL A 109 -5.60 -17.15 3.83
N HIS A 110 -5.32 -16.31 2.84
CA HIS A 110 -3.96 -15.94 2.46
C HIS A 110 -3.58 -14.50 2.76
N ALA A 111 -4.49 -13.63 3.22
CA ALA A 111 -4.16 -12.22 3.47
C ALA A 111 -2.91 -12.05 4.34
N PRO A 112 -1.97 -11.16 3.94
CA PRO A 112 -0.78 -10.90 4.75
C PRO A 112 -1.16 -10.38 6.14
N ALA A 113 -0.34 -10.71 7.14
CA ALA A 113 -0.66 -10.42 8.54
C ALA A 113 -0.90 -8.92 8.82
N ALA A 114 -0.15 -8.04 8.16
CA ALA A 114 -0.29 -6.58 8.28
C ALA A 114 -1.66 -6.07 7.80
N PHE A 115 -2.22 -6.68 6.75
CA PHE A 115 -3.55 -6.38 6.23
C PHE A 115 -4.65 -7.01 7.08
N ARG A 116 -4.54 -8.31 7.36
CA ARG A 116 -5.55 -9.09 8.09
C ARG A 116 -5.88 -8.46 9.45
N ARG A 117 -4.87 -8.06 10.22
CA ARG A 117 -5.08 -7.48 11.55
C ARG A 117 -5.75 -6.11 11.54
N ARG A 118 -5.76 -5.43 10.39
CA ARG A 118 -6.41 -4.12 10.18
C ARG A 118 -7.79 -4.25 9.54
N GLY A 119 -8.28 -5.47 9.33
CA GLY A 119 -9.58 -5.72 8.71
C GLY A 119 -9.58 -5.59 7.19
N VAL A 120 -8.41 -5.56 6.55
CA VAL A 120 -8.27 -5.56 5.09
C VAL A 120 -7.95 -6.98 4.64
N PHE A 121 -8.77 -7.52 3.75
CA PHE A 121 -8.62 -8.86 3.20
C PHE A 121 -8.33 -8.74 1.71
N ILE A 122 -7.04 -8.80 1.40
CA ILE A 122 -6.49 -8.83 0.05
C ILE A 122 -5.58 -10.04 -0.08
N ALA A 123 -5.58 -10.68 -1.25
CA ALA A 123 -4.72 -11.81 -1.48
C ALA A 123 -3.28 -11.36 -1.80
N PRO A 124 -2.24 -12.14 -1.41
CA PRO A 124 -0.85 -11.74 -1.62
C PRO A 124 -0.50 -11.44 -3.08
N GLN A 125 -1.06 -12.18 -4.04
CA GLN A 125 -0.77 -11.95 -5.47
C GLN A 125 -1.17 -10.57 -5.97
N GLU A 126 -2.14 -9.91 -5.33
CA GLU A 126 -2.55 -8.53 -5.69
C GLU A 126 -1.51 -7.48 -5.22
N LEU A 127 -0.52 -7.90 -4.42
CA LEU A 127 0.58 -7.09 -3.91
C LEU A 127 1.94 -7.49 -4.51
N GLU A 128 1.97 -8.55 -5.32
CA GLU A 128 3.16 -9.00 -6.06
C GLU A 128 2.92 -8.60 -7.53
N VAL A 129 3.26 -7.37 -7.89
CA VAL A 129 3.14 -6.90 -9.27
C VAL A 129 4.15 -7.66 -10.13
N ALA A 130 3.64 -8.29 -11.21
CA ALA A 130 4.39 -9.16 -12.12
C ALA A 130 5.48 -8.41 -12.90
#